data_AF-A0A944H977-F1
#
_entry.id   AF-A0A944H977-F1
#
_cell.length_a   1.000
_cell.length_b   1.000
_cell.length_c   1.000
_cell.angle_alpha   90.00
_cell.angle_beta   90.00
_cell.angle_gamma   90.00
#
_symmetry.space_group_name_H-M   'P 1'
#
loop_
_entity.id
_entity.type
_entity.pdbx_description
1 polymer ?
#
loop_
_entity_poly.entity_id
_entity_poly.type
_entity_poly.pdbx_seq_one_letter_code
_entity_poly.pdbx_strand_id
1 'polypeptide(L)'
;MGDFTTYFIISLYTLALLGIFFYSLAQLNLLFNYLKFRKTEETAPIWDLKKPAETPYVTIQLPLYNEAYVVERLLENIALIDYPKDKLEIQVLDDSTDESVQDNAAQIAQLQNSGLDIVHIRRSNRTGYKAGALKEGLAIAKGAFIAIFDADFLPQTDWLQKTVPHFAQAEIGVVQTRWGHINRDYSILTKI
;
A
#
# COMPACT_ATOMS: atom_id res chain seq x y z
N MET A 1 -58.96 -9.64 -2.93
CA MET A 1 -57.78 -8.97 -3.54
C MET A 1 -56.90 -8.25 -2.50
N GLY A 2 -57.43 -7.89 -1.31
CA GLY A 2 -56.63 -7.26 -0.23
C GLY A 2 -55.65 -8.20 0.47
N ASP A 3 -56.04 -9.44 0.78
CA ASP A 3 -55.22 -10.33 1.61
C ASP A 3 -53.92 -10.76 0.94
N PHE A 4 -53.93 -11.08 -0.37
CA PHE A 4 -52.73 -11.46 -1.11
C PHE A 4 -51.70 -10.31 -1.13
N THR A 5 -52.14 -9.09 -1.41
CA THR A 5 -51.27 -7.91 -1.41
C THR A 5 -50.69 -7.65 -0.03
N THR A 6 -51.49 -7.80 1.03
CA THR A 6 -51.02 -7.67 2.42
C THR A 6 -49.97 -8.73 2.77
N TYR A 7 -50.23 -10.01 2.49
CA TYR A 7 -49.25 -11.08 2.74
C TYR A 7 -47.97 -10.92 1.93
N PHE A 8 -48.08 -10.45 0.69
CA PHE A 8 -46.92 -10.17 -0.16
C PHE A 8 -46.06 -9.03 0.44
N ILE A 9 -46.68 -7.92 0.84
CA ILE A 9 -45.97 -6.78 1.47
C ILE A 9 -45.30 -7.22 2.78
N ILE A 10 -46.02 -7.95 3.64
CA ILE A 10 -45.47 -8.45 4.91
C ILE A 10 -44.29 -9.39 4.66
N SER A 11 -44.39 -10.28 3.67
CA SER A 11 -43.30 -11.21 3.33
C SER A 11 -42.06 -10.46 2.85
N LEU A 12 -42.24 -9.47 1.95
CA LEU A 12 -41.14 -8.65 1.45
C LEU A 12 -40.49 -7.83 2.58
N TYR A 13 -41.30 -7.20 3.44
CA TYR A 13 -40.81 -6.44 4.59
C TYR A 13 -40.05 -7.31 5.58
N THR A 14 -40.57 -8.51 5.88
CA THR A 14 -39.92 -9.48 6.76
C THR A 14 -38.58 -9.94 6.18
N LEU A 15 -38.52 -10.20 4.86
CA LEU A 15 -37.28 -10.57 4.19
C LEU A 15 -36.24 -9.45 4.25
N ALA A 16 -36.65 -8.19 4.07
CA ALA A 16 -35.77 -7.04 4.20
C ALA A 16 -35.24 -6.89 5.64
N LEU A 17 -36.11 -7.05 6.65
CA LEU A 17 -35.70 -7.02 8.05
C LEU A 17 -34.73 -8.15 8.42
N LEU A 18 -34.95 -9.36 7.89
CA LEU A 18 -34.02 -10.48 8.06
C LEU A 18 -32.66 -10.16 7.44
N GLY A 19 -32.65 -9.54 6.24
CA GLY A 19 -31.42 -9.09 5.60
C GLY A 19 -30.63 -8.09 6.46
N ILE A 20 -31.31 -7.07 7.00
CA ILE A 20 -30.71 -6.10 7.92
C ILE A 20 -30.21 -6.79 9.19
N PHE A 21 -30.99 -7.70 9.76
CA PHE A 21 -30.62 -8.45 10.96
C PHE A 21 -29.34 -9.26 10.78
N PHE A 22 -29.23 -10.03 9.70
CA PHE A 22 -28.02 -10.80 9.40
C PHE A 22 -26.80 -9.90 9.13
N TYR A 23 -27.02 -8.77 8.46
CA TYR A 23 -25.98 -7.76 8.26
C TYR A 23 -25.49 -7.18 9.60
N SER A 24 -26.40 -6.80 10.50
CA SER A 24 -26.05 -6.31 11.84
C SER A 24 -25.35 -7.39 12.68
N LEU A 25 -25.75 -8.65 12.56
CA LEU A 25 -25.07 -9.76 13.25
C LEU A 25 -23.64 -9.96 12.73
N ALA A 26 -23.42 -9.83 11.42
CA ALA A 26 -22.09 -9.88 10.82
C ALA A 26 -21.20 -8.71 11.32
N GLN A 27 -21.75 -7.50 11.38
CA GLN A 27 -21.04 -6.34 11.96
C GLN A 27 -20.71 -6.53 13.44
N LEU A 28 -21.65 -7.07 14.21
CA LEU A 28 -21.44 -7.34 15.63
C LEU A 28 -20.32 -8.38 15.84
N ASN A 29 -20.29 -9.43 15.02
CA ASN A 29 -19.20 -10.41 15.02
C ASN A 29 -17.85 -9.75 14.71
N LEU A 30 -17.78 -8.87 13.69
CA LEU A 30 -16.55 -8.12 13.38
C LEU A 30 -16.11 -7.23 14.55
N LEU A 31 -17.05 -6.57 15.22
CA LEU A 31 -16.75 -5.76 16.41
C LEU A 31 -16.18 -6.60 17.55
N PHE A 32 -16.78 -7.77 17.84
CA PHE A 32 -16.27 -8.66 18.87
C PHE A 32 -14.85 -9.16 18.54
N ASN A 33 -14.58 -9.50 17.29
CA ASN A 33 -13.25 -9.89 16.83
C ASN A 33 -12.26 -8.72 17.00
N TYR A 34 -12.61 -7.51 16.54
CA TYR A 34 -11.78 -6.32 16.71
C TYR A 34 -11.43 -6.05 18.17
N LEU A 35 -12.42 -6.07 19.08
CA LEU A 35 -12.20 -5.83 20.50
C LEU A 35 -11.34 -6.92 21.16
N LYS A 36 -11.46 -8.17 20.71
CA LYS A 36 -10.63 -9.29 21.17
C LYS A 36 -9.18 -9.10 20.75
N PHE A 37 -8.94 -8.79 19.47
CA PHE A 37 -7.59 -8.58 18.95
C PHE A 37 -6.93 -7.32 19.51
N ARG A 38 -7.67 -6.22 19.74
CA ARG A 38 -7.14 -5.00 20.35
C ARG A 38 -6.60 -5.21 21.78
N LYS A 39 -7.08 -6.24 22.49
CA LYS A 39 -6.64 -6.59 23.84
C LYS A 39 -5.48 -7.58 23.88
N THR A 40 -5.09 -8.12 22.74
CA THR A 40 -3.96 -9.05 22.64
C THR A 40 -2.70 -8.21 22.50
N GLU A 41 -1.84 -8.19 23.52
CA GLU A 41 -0.48 -7.69 23.33
C GLU A 41 0.29 -8.68 22.45
N GLU A 42 0.80 -8.21 21.32
CA GLU A 42 1.68 -9.01 20.46
C GLU A 42 3.00 -9.24 21.20
N THR A 43 3.15 -10.45 21.75
CA THR A 43 4.41 -10.94 22.33
C THR A 43 5.33 -11.57 21.29
N ALA A 44 4.96 -11.43 20.00
CA ALA A 44 5.66 -12.07 18.92
C ALA A 44 7.03 -11.40 18.69
N PRO A 45 8.06 -12.17 18.31
CA PRO A 45 9.37 -11.61 18.04
C PRO A 45 9.29 -10.63 16.88
N ILE A 46 9.99 -9.50 17.03
CA ILE A 46 10.22 -8.50 16.00
C ILE A 46 11.72 -8.26 15.87
N TRP A 47 12.18 -7.92 14.67
CA TRP A 47 13.58 -7.53 14.46
C TRP A 47 13.90 -6.16 15.05
N ASP A 48 15.08 -6.02 15.64
CA ASP A 48 15.67 -4.76 16.04
C ASP A 48 16.55 -4.22 14.91
N LEU A 49 16.00 -3.31 14.10
CA LEU A 49 16.69 -2.73 12.94
C LEU A 49 17.91 -1.87 13.31
N LYS A 50 18.17 -1.63 14.60
CA LYS A 50 19.43 -1.03 15.07
C LYS A 50 20.60 -2.01 14.96
N LYS A 51 20.33 -3.32 14.89
CA LYS A 51 21.33 -4.36 14.71
C LYS A 51 21.48 -4.69 13.22
N PRO A 52 22.66 -4.49 12.62
CA PRO A 52 22.86 -4.74 11.19
C PRO A 52 22.49 -6.16 10.72
N ALA A 53 22.58 -7.16 11.60
CA ALA A 53 22.22 -8.55 11.30
C ALA A 53 20.70 -8.77 11.17
N GLU A 54 19.88 -7.90 11.76
CA GLU A 54 18.42 -7.97 11.75
C GLU A 54 17.81 -6.93 10.77
N THR A 55 18.64 -6.21 10.02
CA THR A 55 18.22 -5.19 9.05
C THR A 55 18.37 -5.71 7.62
N PRO A 56 17.30 -6.27 7.01
CA PRO A 56 17.37 -6.84 5.68
C PRO A 56 17.48 -5.77 4.60
N TYR A 57 17.92 -6.18 3.41
CA TYR A 57 17.85 -5.32 2.23
C TYR A 57 16.39 -5.22 1.74
N VAL A 58 15.92 -4.01 1.44
CA VAL A 58 14.56 -3.76 0.93
C VAL A 58 14.62 -3.07 -0.42
N THR A 59 13.79 -3.52 -1.37
CA THR A 59 13.54 -2.81 -2.63
C THR A 59 12.16 -2.17 -2.58
N ILE A 60 12.10 -0.85 -2.75
CA ILE A 60 10.85 -0.10 -2.96
C ILE A 60 10.55 -0.10 -4.46
N GLN A 61 9.35 -0.51 -4.86
CA GLN A 61 8.86 -0.42 -6.24
C GLN A 61 7.79 0.65 -6.37
N LEU A 62 8.00 1.56 -7.31
CA LEU A 62 7.13 2.69 -7.64
C LEU A 62 6.61 2.51 -9.07
N PRO A 63 5.49 1.79 -9.30
CA PRO A 63 4.87 1.70 -10.62
C PRO A 63 4.18 3.02 -11.02
N LEU A 64 4.59 3.59 -12.15
CA LEU A 64 4.09 4.85 -12.69
C LEU A 64 3.45 4.68 -14.07
N TYR A 65 2.37 5.42 -14.33
CA TYR A 65 1.77 5.54 -15.66
C TYR A 65 1.00 6.86 -15.85
N ASN A 66 1.61 7.83 -16.51
CA ASN A 66 1.01 9.14 -16.83
C ASN A 66 0.51 9.90 -15.59
N GLU A 67 1.33 9.98 -14.55
CA GLU A 67 1.01 10.51 -13.21
C GLU A 67 1.72 11.85 -12.91
N ALA A 68 1.80 12.74 -13.90
CA ALA A 68 2.63 13.95 -13.87
C ALA A 68 2.51 14.82 -12.61
N TYR A 69 1.32 14.87 -11.99
CA TYR A 69 1.03 15.75 -10.85
C TYR A 69 1.43 15.21 -9.48
N VAL A 70 1.78 13.92 -9.38
CA VAL A 70 2.02 13.27 -8.08
C VAL A 70 3.42 12.68 -7.94
N VAL A 71 4.11 12.41 -9.05
CA VAL A 71 5.43 11.75 -9.06
C VAL A 71 6.49 12.56 -8.31
N GLU A 72 6.52 13.89 -8.48
CA GLU A 72 7.50 14.73 -7.78
C GLU A 72 7.38 14.59 -6.27
N ARG A 73 6.18 14.78 -5.74
CA ARG A 73 5.90 14.64 -4.31
C ARG A 73 6.15 13.21 -3.81
N LEU A 74 5.87 12.20 -4.63
CA LEU A 74 6.19 10.80 -4.30
C LEU A 74 7.70 10.62 -4.17
N LEU A 75 8.48 11.02 -5.16
CA LEU A 75 9.93 10.85 -5.20
C LEU A 75 10.62 11.59 -4.05
N GLU A 76 10.20 12.83 -3.78
CA GLU A 76 10.64 13.60 -2.61
C GLU A 76 10.32 12.87 -1.29
N ASN A 77 9.10 12.35 -1.16
CA ASN A 77 8.68 11.65 0.06
C ASN A 77 9.44 10.32 0.25
N ILE A 78 9.66 9.56 -0.81
CA ILE A 78 10.41 8.30 -0.75
C ILE A 78 11.90 8.55 -0.45
N ALA A 79 12.47 9.65 -0.92
CA ALA A 79 13.84 10.05 -0.59
C ALA A 79 14.06 10.33 0.91
N LEU A 80 12.98 10.58 1.67
CA LEU A 80 13.00 10.84 3.12
C LEU A 80 12.79 9.57 3.97
N ILE A 81 12.63 8.40 3.36
CA ILE A 81 12.49 7.14 4.10
C ILE A 81 13.71 6.90 4.97
N ASP A 82 13.48 6.72 6.27
CA ASP A 82 14.50 6.50 7.27
C ASP A 82 14.82 4.99 7.36
N TYR A 83 15.74 4.58 6.50
CA TYR A 83 16.28 3.23 6.41
C TYR A 83 17.76 3.28 5.96
N PRO A 84 18.64 2.33 6.34
CA PRO A 84 20.03 2.37 5.92
C PRO A 84 20.18 2.38 4.39
N LYS A 85 20.88 3.38 3.87
CA LYS A 85 21.02 3.61 2.42
C LYS A 85 21.70 2.45 1.69
N ASP A 86 22.60 1.73 2.36
CA ASP A 86 23.28 0.53 1.87
C ASP A 86 22.41 -0.74 1.90
N LYS A 87 21.19 -0.63 2.43
CA LYS A 87 20.16 -1.68 2.52
C LYS A 87 18.87 -1.31 1.80
N LEU A 88 18.88 -0.25 1.01
CA LEU A 88 17.70 0.27 0.33
C LEU A 88 17.97 0.41 -1.16
N GLU A 89 17.05 -0.11 -1.97
CA GLU A 89 16.97 0.16 -3.40
C GLU A 89 15.60 0.75 -3.71
N ILE A 90 15.53 1.69 -4.65
CA ILE A 90 14.29 2.25 -5.16
C ILE A 90 14.22 1.97 -6.66
N GLN A 91 13.19 1.27 -7.09
CA GLN A 91 12.88 1.01 -8.50
C GLN A 91 11.69 1.87 -8.92
N VAL A 92 11.92 2.79 -9.85
CA VAL A 92 10.84 3.52 -10.53
C VAL A 92 10.49 2.77 -11.81
N LEU A 93 9.34 2.12 -11.81
CA LEU A 93 8.85 1.28 -12.92
C LEU A 93 7.90 2.14 -13.77
N ASP A 94 8.46 2.83 -14.75
CA ASP A 94 7.77 3.88 -15.49
C ASP A 94 7.32 3.42 -16.88
N ASP A 95 6.03 3.10 -16.99
CA ASP A 95 5.36 2.77 -18.24
C ASP A 95 4.73 4.00 -18.93
N SER A 96 4.98 5.21 -18.44
CA SER A 96 4.38 6.43 -18.97
C SER A 96 4.79 6.67 -20.42
N THR A 97 3.88 7.26 -21.19
CA THR A 97 4.06 7.56 -22.61
C THR A 97 3.80 9.02 -22.95
N ASP A 98 3.46 9.83 -21.95
CA ASP A 98 3.19 11.25 -22.07
C ASP A 98 4.46 12.09 -21.80
N GLU A 99 4.28 13.40 -21.70
CA GLU A 99 5.36 14.37 -21.50
C GLU A 99 6.06 14.20 -20.13
N SER A 100 5.39 13.57 -19.15
CA SER A 100 5.92 13.37 -17.79
C SER A 100 7.19 12.53 -17.75
N VAL A 101 7.44 11.71 -18.77
CA VAL A 101 8.61 10.82 -18.84
C VAL A 101 9.94 11.58 -18.70
N GLN A 102 10.05 12.76 -19.32
CA GLN A 102 11.28 13.55 -19.29
C GLN A 102 11.50 14.16 -17.92
N ASP A 103 10.45 14.71 -17.31
CA ASP A 103 10.49 15.31 -15.98
C ASP A 103 10.80 14.25 -14.92
N ASN A 104 10.15 13.08 -14.99
CA ASN A 104 10.42 11.94 -14.11
C ASN A 104 11.89 11.52 -14.20
N ALA A 105 12.43 11.38 -15.42
CA ALA A 105 13.83 10.99 -15.62
C ALA A 105 14.80 12.02 -15.02
N ALA A 106 14.51 13.31 -15.17
CA ALA A 106 15.34 14.38 -14.62
C ALA A 106 15.35 14.37 -13.08
N GLN A 107 14.19 14.22 -12.45
CA GLN A 107 14.06 14.13 -10.99
C GLN A 107 14.77 12.89 -10.44
N ILE A 108 14.62 11.74 -11.10
CA ILE A 108 15.31 10.50 -10.69
C ILE A 108 16.82 10.68 -10.79
N ALA A 109 17.34 11.28 -11.86
CA ALA A 109 18.76 11.55 -12.02
C ALA A 109 19.31 12.48 -10.91
N GLN A 110 18.53 13.48 -10.48
CA GLN A 110 18.91 14.33 -9.34
C GLN A 110 19.02 13.52 -8.04
N LEU A 111 18.06 12.61 -7.79
CA LEU A 111 18.10 11.73 -6.62
C LEU A 111 19.26 10.74 -6.68
N GLN A 112 19.59 10.19 -7.86
CA GLN A 112 20.79 9.36 -8.05
C GLN A 112 22.06 10.13 -7.67
N ASN A 113 22.18 11.39 -8.09
CA ASN A 113 23.34 12.23 -7.77
C ASN A 113 23.45 12.58 -6.27
N SER A 114 22.36 12.48 -5.51
CA SER A 114 22.37 12.61 -4.04
C SER A 114 22.93 11.36 -3.32
N GLY A 115 23.23 10.30 -4.06
CA GLY A 115 23.73 9.03 -3.55
C GLY A 115 22.64 8.04 -3.14
N LEU A 116 21.39 8.23 -3.57
CA LEU A 116 20.33 7.25 -3.42
C LEU A 116 20.47 6.16 -4.49
N ASP A 117 20.36 4.89 -4.10
CA ASP A 117 20.26 3.75 -5.02
C ASP A 117 18.84 3.72 -5.61
N ILE A 118 18.60 4.59 -6.59
CA ILE A 118 17.34 4.69 -7.32
C ILE A 118 17.57 4.41 -8.80
N VAL A 119 16.71 3.59 -9.42
CA VAL A 119 16.81 3.21 -10.84
C VAL A 119 15.51 3.53 -11.58
N HIS A 120 15.65 4.12 -12.78
CA HIS A 120 14.53 4.35 -13.70
C HIS A 120 14.44 3.21 -14.70
N ILE A 121 13.41 2.38 -14.56
CA ILE A 121 13.18 1.22 -15.41
C ILE A 121 12.00 1.52 -16.32
N ARG A 122 12.25 1.50 -17.63
CA ARG A 122 11.22 1.69 -18.65
C ARG A 122 11.08 0.45 -19.50
N ARG A 123 9.84 0.16 -19.90
CA ARG A 123 9.50 -0.98 -20.75
C ARG A 123 9.09 -0.51 -22.14
N SER A 124 9.37 -1.32 -23.15
CA SER A 124 8.96 -1.06 -24.53
C SER A 124 7.51 -1.46 -24.81
N ASN A 125 6.93 -2.32 -23.97
CA ASN A 125 5.54 -2.75 -24.07
C ASN A 125 4.92 -2.83 -22.68
N ARG A 126 3.60 -2.58 -22.61
CA ARG A 126 2.85 -2.52 -21.35
C ARG A 126 2.11 -3.81 -21.04
N THR A 127 2.65 -4.96 -21.46
CA THR A 127 2.02 -6.26 -21.22
C THR A 127 1.88 -6.52 -19.73
N GLY A 128 0.69 -6.94 -19.31
CA GLY A 128 0.36 -7.15 -17.90
C GLY A 128 0.20 -5.86 -17.08
N TYR A 129 0.28 -4.67 -17.70
CA TYR A 129 0.13 -3.37 -17.05
C TYR A 129 1.02 -3.27 -15.79
N LYS A 130 0.47 -2.73 -14.70
CA LYS A 130 1.12 -2.62 -13.38
C LYS A 130 1.71 -3.96 -12.90
N ALA A 131 0.96 -5.05 -13.02
CA ALA A 131 1.44 -6.37 -12.57
C ALA A 131 2.62 -6.87 -13.41
N GLY A 132 2.65 -6.56 -14.71
CA GLY A 132 3.79 -6.83 -15.58
C GLY A 132 5.02 -6.02 -15.18
N ALA A 133 4.85 -4.73 -14.90
CA ALA A 133 5.94 -3.85 -14.49
C ALA A 133 6.56 -4.34 -13.17
N LEU A 134 5.72 -4.63 -12.16
CA LEU A 134 6.15 -5.17 -10.88
C LEU A 134 6.88 -6.51 -11.05
N LYS A 135 6.38 -7.40 -11.92
CA LYS A 135 7.01 -8.70 -12.20
C LYS A 135 8.41 -8.54 -12.81
N GLU A 136 8.59 -7.62 -13.75
CA GLU A 136 9.90 -7.34 -14.37
C GLU A 136 10.85 -6.69 -13.37
N GLY A 137 10.39 -5.73 -12.57
CA GLY A 137 11.18 -5.13 -11.50
C GLY A 137 11.61 -6.15 -10.45
N LEU A 138 10.71 -7.08 -10.09
CA LEU A 138 10.99 -8.12 -9.09
C LEU A 138 12.14 -9.04 -9.51
N ALA A 139 12.27 -9.32 -10.81
CA ALA A 139 13.33 -10.18 -11.34
C ALA A 139 14.75 -9.61 -11.14
N ILE A 140 14.87 -8.29 -10.96
CA ILE A 140 16.14 -7.57 -10.78
C ILE A 140 16.24 -6.87 -9.42
N ALA A 141 15.27 -7.06 -8.53
CA ALA A 141 15.28 -6.47 -7.20
C ALA A 141 16.41 -7.04 -6.33
N LYS A 142 17.11 -6.17 -5.60
CA LYS A 142 18.20 -6.53 -4.67
C LYS A 142 17.68 -6.95 -3.29
N GLY A 143 16.50 -6.47 -2.92
CA GLY A 143 15.91 -6.65 -1.60
C GLY A 143 15.46 -8.08 -1.32
N ALA A 144 15.63 -8.51 -0.07
CA ALA A 144 14.96 -9.70 0.46
C ALA A 144 13.45 -9.46 0.63
N PHE A 145 13.06 -8.19 0.84
CA PHE A 145 11.68 -7.76 0.94
C PHE A 145 11.38 -6.67 -0.10
N ILE A 146 10.12 -6.65 -0.55
CA ILE A 146 9.62 -5.68 -1.51
C ILE A 146 8.55 -4.82 -0.84
N ALA A 147 8.72 -3.50 -0.92
CA ALA A 147 7.68 -2.54 -0.58
C ALA A 147 7.12 -1.95 -1.88
N ILE A 148 5.80 -1.86 -2.00
CA ILE A 148 5.13 -1.35 -3.21
C ILE A 148 4.31 -0.13 -2.81
N PHE A 149 4.54 1.00 -3.49
CA PHE A 149 3.77 2.22 -3.32
C PHE A 149 3.25 2.71 -4.67
N ASP A 150 1.96 3.04 -4.73
CA ASP A 150 1.37 3.63 -5.92
C ASP A 150 1.79 5.10 -6.07
N ALA A 151 1.58 5.68 -7.24
CA ALA A 151 2.09 7.01 -7.59
C ALA A 151 1.60 8.13 -6.65
N ASP A 152 0.46 7.94 -5.99
CA ASP A 152 -0.18 8.91 -5.09
C ASP A 152 0.07 8.60 -3.59
N PHE A 153 0.84 7.56 -3.26
CA PHE A 153 1.13 7.19 -1.88
C PHE A 153 2.26 8.01 -1.27
N LEU A 154 2.05 8.49 -0.05
CA LEU A 154 3.05 9.22 0.74
C LEU A 154 3.28 8.47 2.06
N PRO A 155 4.13 7.41 2.08
CA PRO A 155 4.46 6.72 3.31
C PRO A 155 5.14 7.66 4.31
N GLN A 156 4.91 7.44 5.61
CA GLN A 156 5.67 8.13 6.66
C GLN A 156 7.16 7.75 6.56
N THR A 157 8.04 8.64 7.00
CA THR A 157 9.50 8.42 6.93
C THR A 157 9.93 7.15 7.68
N ASP A 158 9.26 6.81 8.78
CA ASP A 158 9.50 5.61 9.59
C ASP A 158 8.70 4.38 9.14
N TRP A 159 8.08 4.39 7.94
CA TRP A 159 7.18 3.32 7.50
C TRP A 159 7.90 1.97 7.45
N LEU A 160 9.11 1.90 6.89
CA LEU A 160 9.90 0.66 6.88
C LEU A 160 10.29 0.20 8.28
N GLN A 161 10.57 1.14 9.20
CA GLN A 161 10.88 0.79 10.59
C GLN A 161 9.69 0.19 11.33
N LYS A 162 8.48 0.54 10.94
CA LYS A 162 7.25 -0.01 11.52
C LYS A 162 6.81 -1.32 10.87
N THR A 163 7.22 -1.62 9.64
CA THR A 163 6.71 -2.78 8.89
C THR A 163 7.70 -3.93 8.78
N VAL A 164 8.96 -3.64 8.45
CA VAL A 164 10.01 -4.66 8.25
C VAL A 164 10.22 -5.56 9.49
N PRO A 165 10.17 -5.05 10.74
CA PRO A 165 10.40 -5.90 11.92
C PRO A 165 9.46 -7.09 12.08
N HIS A 166 8.24 -6.99 11.55
CA HIS A 166 7.24 -8.04 11.67
C HIS A 166 7.61 -9.30 10.88
N PHE A 167 8.51 -9.23 9.90
CA PHE A 167 9.00 -10.39 9.17
C PHE A 167 9.97 -11.29 9.97
N ALA A 168 10.21 -10.98 11.24
CA ALA A 168 10.97 -11.85 12.15
C ALA A 168 10.33 -13.23 12.35
N GLN A 169 9.02 -13.34 12.13
CA GLN A 169 8.29 -14.60 12.14
C GLN A 169 8.31 -15.22 10.73
N ALA A 170 8.81 -16.45 10.62
CA ALA A 170 9.01 -17.11 9.33
C ALA A 170 7.68 -17.39 8.59
N GLU A 171 6.56 -17.40 9.30
CA GLU A 171 5.22 -17.64 8.76
C GLU A 171 4.62 -16.38 8.10
N ILE A 172 5.20 -15.19 8.34
CA ILE A 172 4.70 -13.92 7.81
C ILE A 172 5.24 -13.70 6.40
N GLY A 173 4.35 -13.84 5.41
CA GLY A 173 4.67 -13.56 4.00
C GLY A 173 4.34 -12.13 3.54
N VAL A 174 3.44 -11.43 4.23
CA VAL A 174 2.97 -10.09 3.85
C VAL A 174 2.63 -9.26 5.08
N VAL A 175 3.04 -7.99 5.07
CA VAL A 175 2.61 -6.97 6.04
C VAL A 175 1.81 -5.91 5.28
N GLN A 176 0.54 -5.73 5.63
CA GLN A 176 -0.35 -4.75 5.01
C GLN A 176 -0.62 -3.60 5.97
N THR A 177 -0.37 -2.37 5.53
CA THR A 177 -0.72 -1.16 6.30
C THR A 177 -2.08 -0.62 5.88
N ARG A 178 -2.76 0.07 6.80
CA ARG A 178 -4.01 0.77 6.53
C ARG A 178 -3.80 1.90 5.52
N TRP A 179 -4.72 2.05 4.57
CA TRP A 179 -4.77 3.21 3.68
C TRP A 179 -5.40 4.42 4.36
N GLY A 180 -4.79 5.58 4.16
CA GLY A 180 -5.30 6.88 4.57
C GLY A 180 -5.43 7.80 3.36
N HIS A 181 -6.11 8.92 3.55
CA HIS A 181 -6.30 9.93 2.51
C HIS A 181 -5.78 11.27 2.99
N ILE A 182 -4.95 11.93 2.18
CA ILE A 182 -4.37 13.24 2.49
C ILE A 182 -5.43 14.36 2.52
N ASN A 183 -6.55 14.17 1.81
CA ASN A 183 -7.63 15.14 1.65
C ASN A 183 -8.82 14.85 2.58
N ARG A 184 -8.63 14.06 3.65
CA ARG A 184 -9.72 13.67 4.55
C ARG A 184 -10.54 14.87 5.01
N ASP A 185 -9.88 15.98 5.33
CA ASP A 185 -10.53 17.18 5.85
C ASP A 185 -11.01 18.19 4.78
N TYR A 186 -10.88 17.87 3.49
CA TYR A 186 -11.21 18.78 2.39
C TYR A 186 -12.71 19.06 2.26
N SER A 187 -13.56 18.06 2.51
CA SER A 187 -15.01 18.18 2.40
C SER A 187 -15.75 17.30 3.40
N ILE A 188 -17.07 17.48 3.54
CA ILE A 188 -17.90 16.59 4.35
C ILE A 188 -17.82 15.15 3.84
N LEU A 189 -17.81 14.96 2.51
CA LEU A 189 -17.78 13.63 1.88
C LEU A 189 -16.48 12.88 2.16
N THR A 190 -15.34 13.59 2.28
CA THR A 190 -14.03 12.97 2.53
C THR A 190 -13.76 12.69 4.01
N LYS A 191 -14.61 13.23 4.91
CA LYS A 191 -14.53 13.02 6.36
C LYS A 191 -15.26 11.77 6.83
N ILE A 192 -16.29 11.36 6.10
CA ILE A 192 -17.12 10.18 6.32
C ILE A 192 -16.38 8.95 5.80
#